data_AF-A0A924T1Y5-F1
#
_entry.id   AF-A0A924T1Y5-F1
#
_cell.length_a   1.000
_cell.length_b   1.000
_cell.length_c   1.000
_cell.angle_alpha   90.00
_cell.angle_beta   90.00
_cell.angle_gamma   90.00
#
_symmetry.space_group_name_H-M   'P 1'
#
loop_
_entity.id
_entity.type
_entity.pdbx_description
1 polymer ?
#
loop_
_entity_poly.entity_id
_entity_poly.type
_entity_poly.pdbx_seq_one_letter_code
_entity_poly.pdbx_strand_id
1 'polypeptide(L)'
;LPGIATPTEAFAALAAGAHGLKLFPAEMSSPAVLKAMLAVLPTGTPMVPVGGITPHNMRPWREAGASGFGIGSALYKPGKSVDAVRQDAALFVAAYRDVLLA
;
A
#
# COMPACT_ATOMS: atom_id res chain seq x y z
N LEU A 1 7.34 -4.40 9.51
CA LEU A 1 6.58 -3.38 8.74
C LEU A 1 5.54 -2.73 9.65
N PRO A 2 5.86 -1.68 10.41
CA PRO A 2 4.90 -0.96 11.26
C PRO A 2 3.98 -0.04 10.44
N GLY A 3 2.79 0.23 10.97
CA GLY A 3 1.84 1.20 10.42
C GLY A 3 2.16 2.62 10.86
N ILE A 4 2.06 3.58 9.95
CA ILE A 4 2.27 5.01 10.16
C ILE A 4 1.20 5.82 9.41
N ALA A 5 0.96 7.04 9.87
CA ALA A 5 0.13 8.03 9.18
C ALA A 5 0.87 9.37 8.98
N THR A 6 2.01 9.58 9.64
CA THR A 6 2.77 10.85 9.63
C THR A 6 4.28 10.65 9.40
N PRO A 7 5.01 11.69 8.98
CA PRO A 7 6.48 11.62 8.86
C PRO A 7 7.17 11.36 10.20
N THR A 8 6.66 11.91 11.31
CA THR A 8 7.23 11.70 12.65
C THR A 8 7.21 10.23 13.03
N GLU A 9 6.09 9.55 12.79
CA GLU A 9 5.97 8.11 13.03
C GLU A 9 6.85 7.30 12.06
N ALA A 10 6.96 7.73 10.80
CA ALA A 10 7.83 7.09 9.82
C ALA A 10 9.29 7.10 10.27
N PHE A 11 9.83 8.24 10.69
CA PHE A 11 11.20 8.32 11.21
C PHE A 11 11.38 7.52 12.50
N ALA A 12 10.41 7.58 13.43
CA ALA A 12 10.48 6.78 14.65
C ALA A 12 10.51 5.28 14.37
N ALA A 13 9.69 4.82 13.43
CA ALA A 13 9.67 3.43 12.98
C ALA A 13 11.01 3.00 12.35
N LEU A 14 11.58 3.82 11.47
CA LEU A 14 12.88 3.54 10.84
C LEU A 14 14.01 3.52 11.87
N ALA A 15 14.03 4.45 12.81
CA ALA A 15 15.00 4.48 13.91
C ALA A 15 14.90 3.23 14.82
N ALA A 16 13.70 2.67 14.97
CA ALA A 16 13.46 1.42 15.67
C ALA A 16 13.81 0.16 14.86
N GLY A 17 14.38 0.30 13.65
CA GLY A 17 14.84 -0.82 12.82
C GLY A 17 13.80 -1.33 11.82
N ALA A 18 12.77 -0.55 11.48
CA ALA A 18 11.84 -0.94 10.42
C ALA A 18 12.51 -0.97 9.03
N HIS A 19 12.36 -2.07 8.30
CA HIS A 19 12.83 -2.22 6.92
C HIS A 19 11.83 -1.73 5.85
N GLY A 20 10.72 -1.14 6.29
CA GLY A 20 9.68 -0.60 5.41
C GLY A 20 8.51 -0.11 6.26
N LEU A 21 7.59 0.64 5.64
CA LEU A 21 6.48 1.32 6.30
C LEU A 21 5.12 0.97 5.69
N LYS A 22 4.08 0.82 6.52
CA LYS A 22 2.69 0.70 6.10
C LYS A 22 2.01 2.05 6.28
N LEU A 23 1.61 2.71 5.19
CA LEU A 23 0.79 3.93 5.26
C LEU A 23 -0.67 3.52 5.48
N PHE A 24 -1.22 3.81 6.66
CA PHE A 24 -2.56 3.36 7.05
C PHE A 24 -3.28 4.38 7.94
N PRO A 25 -4.59 4.61 7.72
CA PRO A 25 -5.41 4.09 6.62
C PRO A 25 -5.21 4.91 5.33
N ALA A 26 -4.92 4.24 4.21
CA ALA A 26 -4.61 4.91 2.95
C ALA A 26 -5.83 5.63 2.34
N GLU A 27 -7.06 5.19 2.63
CA GLU A 27 -8.30 5.89 2.23
C GLU A 27 -8.51 7.26 2.90
N MET A 28 -7.81 7.53 4.01
CA MET A 28 -7.74 8.86 4.62
C MET A 28 -6.48 9.64 4.21
N SER A 29 -5.69 9.10 3.28
CA SER A 29 -4.47 9.69 2.77
C SER A 29 -4.58 9.88 1.25
N SER A 30 -3.46 10.07 0.56
CA SER A 30 -3.43 10.14 -0.91
C SER A 30 -2.07 9.74 -1.49
N PRO A 31 -2.02 9.38 -2.79
CA PRO A 31 -0.74 9.19 -3.48
C PRO A 31 0.20 10.39 -3.36
N ALA A 32 -0.33 11.61 -3.34
CA ALA A 32 0.48 12.82 -3.16
C ALA A 32 1.14 12.87 -1.78
N VAL A 33 0.44 12.45 -0.71
CA VAL A 33 1.02 12.35 0.64
C VAL A 33 2.11 11.28 0.69
N LEU A 34 1.88 10.11 0.10
CA LEU A 34 2.91 9.06 -0.01
C LEU A 34 4.17 9.58 -0.71
N LYS A 35 4.01 10.26 -1.85
CA LYS A 35 5.12 10.85 -2.60
C LYS A 35 5.88 11.91 -1.77
N ALA A 36 5.15 12.77 -1.06
CA ALA A 36 5.74 13.80 -0.22
C ALA A 36 6.55 13.20 0.96
N MET A 37 6.04 12.14 1.59
CA MET A 37 6.78 11.42 2.63
C MET A 37 8.04 10.76 2.08
N LEU A 38 7.95 10.05 0.95
CA LEU A 38 9.11 9.40 0.33
C LEU A 38 10.20 10.40 -0.06
N ALA A 39 9.86 11.66 -0.33
CA ALA A 39 10.83 12.71 -0.67
C ALA A 39 11.75 13.10 0.51
N VAL A 40 11.32 12.87 1.75
CA VAL A 40 12.11 13.22 2.96
C VAL A 40 12.68 12.00 3.68
N LEU A 41 12.15 10.80 3.42
CA LEU A 41 12.65 9.57 4.01
C LEU A 41 13.97 9.13 3.36
N PRO A 42 14.77 8.27 4.02
CA PRO A 42 15.96 7.69 3.42
C PRO A 42 15.66 7.05 2.06
N THR A 43 16.49 7.32 1.06
CA THR A 43 16.32 6.83 -0.30
C THR A 43 16.15 5.31 -0.33
N GLY A 44 15.13 4.84 -1.05
CA GLY A 44 14.82 3.42 -1.15
C GLY A 44 13.98 2.86 0.00
N THR A 45 13.54 3.69 0.95
CA THR A 45 12.61 3.26 2.02
C THR A 45 11.34 2.65 1.41
N PRO A 46 11.06 1.35 1.61
CA PRO A 46 9.86 0.74 1.07
C PRO A 46 8.62 1.22 1.83
N MET A 47 7.58 1.65 1.10
CA MET A 47 6.32 2.05 1.72
C MET A 47 5.12 1.47 0.98
N VAL A 48 4.18 0.88 1.71
CA VAL A 48 2.97 0.24 1.16
C VAL A 48 1.70 0.92 1.72
N PRO A 49 0.81 1.46 0.87
CA PRO A 49 -0.50 1.93 1.33
C PRO A 49 -1.42 0.75 1.64
N VAL A 50 -2.19 0.88 2.72
CA VAL A 50 -3.11 -0.14 3.22
C VAL A 50 -4.40 0.51 3.71
N GLY A 51 -5.55 -0.06 3.36
CA GLY A 51 -6.88 0.49 3.65
C GLY A 51 -7.49 1.16 2.42
N GLY A 52 -8.66 0.69 1.98
CA GLY A 52 -9.33 1.18 0.76
C GLY A 52 -8.62 0.86 -0.58
N ILE A 53 -7.61 -0.01 -0.59
CA ILE A 53 -6.93 -0.41 -1.84
C ILE A 53 -7.80 -1.40 -2.63
N THR A 54 -7.92 -1.14 -3.93
CA THR A 54 -8.70 -1.89 -4.91
C THR A 54 -7.91 -2.03 -6.22
N PRO A 55 -8.26 -2.97 -7.11
CA PRO A 55 -7.57 -3.09 -8.41
C PRO A 55 -7.60 -1.79 -9.23
N HIS A 56 -8.65 -0.97 -9.11
CA HIS A 56 -8.83 0.26 -9.88
C HIS A 56 -8.00 1.44 -9.38
N ASN A 57 -7.56 1.45 -8.12
CA ASN A 57 -6.85 2.59 -7.53
C ASN A 57 -5.35 2.34 -7.28
N MET A 58 -4.81 1.18 -7.63
CA MET A 58 -3.39 0.84 -7.42
C MET A 58 -2.43 1.71 -8.26
N ARG A 59 -2.81 2.09 -9.49
CA ARG A 59 -1.92 2.81 -10.41
C ARG A 59 -1.41 4.14 -9.85
N PRO A 60 -2.26 5.08 -9.39
CA PRO A 60 -1.78 6.34 -8.82
C PRO A 60 -0.81 6.17 -7.64
N TRP A 61 -1.05 5.17 -6.77
CA TRP A 61 -0.16 4.86 -5.66
C TRP A 61 1.20 4.33 -6.13
N ARG A 62 1.22 3.47 -7.16
CA ARG A 62 2.47 2.98 -7.75
C ARG A 62 3.29 4.12 -8.35
N GLU A 63 2.64 4.98 -9.13
CA GLU A 63 3.25 6.17 -9.75
C GLU A 63 3.80 7.15 -8.69
N ALA A 64 3.16 7.23 -7.53
CA ALA A 64 3.65 8.00 -6.39
C ALA A 64 4.86 7.38 -5.67
N GLY A 65 5.18 6.11 -5.94
CA GLY A 65 6.35 5.42 -5.39
C GLY A 65 6.06 4.24 -4.47
N ALA A 66 4.80 3.86 -4.25
CA ALA A 66 4.43 2.77 -3.33
C ALA A 66 5.09 1.43 -3.67
N SER A 67 5.87 0.81 -2.79
CA SER A 67 6.62 -0.42 -3.10
C SER A 67 5.76 -1.68 -3.20
N GLY A 68 4.47 -1.58 -2.91
CA GLY A 68 3.52 -2.68 -2.87
C GLY A 68 2.19 -2.21 -2.26
N PHE A 69 1.31 -3.14 -1.88
CA PHE A 69 -0.03 -2.83 -1.39
C PHE A 69 -0.44 -3.80 -0.29
N GLY A 70 -1.09 -3.30 0.76
CA GLY A 70 -1.78 -4.18 1.70
C GLY A 70 -3.26 -4.26 1.37
N ILE A 71 -3.73 -5.48 1.10
CA ILE A 71 -5.12 -5.73 0.69
C ILE A 71 -5.89 -6.35 1.85
N GLY A 72 -6.93 -5.65 2.31
CA GLY A 72 -7.78 -6.08 3.41
C GLY A 72 -9.15 -6.55 2.93
N SER A 73 -10.17 -5.83 3.34
CA SER A 73 -11.58 -6.20 3.15
C SER A 73 -12.03 -6.30 1.68
N ALA A 74 -11.31 -5.67 0.76
CA ALA A 74 -11.52 -5.84 -0.68
C ALA A 74 -11.22 -7.28 -1.15
N LEU A 75 -10.23 -7.95 -0.55
CA LEU A 75 -9.91 -9.35 -0.86
C LEU A 75 -10.73 -10.32 -0.02
N TYR A 76 -10.82 -10.11 1.29
CA TYR A 76 -11.47 -11.06 2.20
C TYR A 76 -12.32 -10.38 3.27
N LYS A 77 -13.51 -10.95 3.52
CA LYS A 77 -14.37 -10.66 4.67
C LYS A 77 -14.92 -11.99 5.20
N PRO A 78 -15.24 -12.12 6.50
CA PRO A 78 -15.88 -13.32 7.03
C PRO A 78 -17.12 -13.72 6.21
N GLY A 79 -17.24 -15.00 5.88
CA GLY A 79 -18.34 -15.53 5.07
C GLY A 79 -18.15 -15.45 3.55
N LYS A 80 -17.06 -14.83 3.05
CA LYS A 80 -16.74 -14.83 1.61
C LYS A 80 -16.30 -16.22 1.16
N SER A 81 -16.88 -16.71 0.06
CA SER A 81 -16.54 -18.03 -0.48
C SER A 81 -15.11 -18.06 -1.03
N VAL A 82 -14.51 -19.25 -1.05
CA VAL A 82 -13.17 -19.47 -1.62
C VAL A 82 -13.11 -19.04 -3.08
N ASP A 83 -14.17 -19.29 -3.86
CA ASP A 83 -14.23 -18.90 -5.27
C ASP A 83 -14.25 -17.39 -5.46
N ALA A 84 -15.02 -16.66 -4.63
CA ALA A 84 -15.02 -15.20 -4.67
C ALA A 84 -13.65 -14.62 -4.26
N VAL A 85 -13.00 -15.18 -3.23
CA VAL A 85 -11.63 -14.78 -2.85
C VAL A 85 -10.65 -15.03 -3.99
N ARG A 86 -10.75 -16.17 -4.68
CA ARG A 86 -9.90 -16.50 -5.83
C ARG A 86 -10.09 -15.51 -6.98
N GLN A 87 -11.35 -15.16 -7.30
CA GLN A 87 -11.66 -14.18 -8.34
C GLN A 87 -11.06 -12.81 -8.02
N ASP A 88 -11.25 -12.31 -6.80
CA ASP A 88 -10.69 -11.01 -6.40
C ASP A 88 -9.17 -11.03 -6.34
N ALA A 89 -8.56 -12.11 -5.85
CA ALA A 89 -7.11 -12.28 -5.88
C ALA A 89 -6.56 -12.20 -7.33
N ALA A 90 -7.23 -12.84 -8.29
CA ALA A 90 -6.85 -12.78 -9.69
C ALA A 90 -6.94 -11.34 -10.25
N LEU A 91 -7.96 -10.57 -9.87
CA LEU A 91 -8.09 -9.16 -10.24
C LEU A 91 -6.96 -8.30 -9.66
N PHE A 92 -6.60 -8.50 -8.39
CA PHE A 92 -5.47 -7.80 -7.78
C PHE A 92 -4.13 -8.16 -8.45
N VAL A 93 -3.91 -9.43 -8.77
CA VAL A 93 -2.70 -9.87 -9.47
C VAL A 93 -2.62 -9.26 -10.87
N ALA A 94 -3.73 -9.25 -11.62
CA ALA A 94 -3.79 -8.63 -12.93
C ALA A 94 -3.49 -7.13 -12.86
N ALA A 95 -4.18 -6.40 -11.97
CA ALA A 95 -3.94 -4.97 -11.79
C ALA A 95 -2.51 -4.66 -11.33
N TYR A 96 -1.90 -5.50 -10.47
CA TYR A 96 -0.51 -5.32 -10.06
C TYR A 96 0.47 -5.52 -11.21
N ARG A 97 0.25 -6.51 -12.08
CA ARG A 97 1.07 -6.72 -13.28
C ARG A 97 0.98 -5.53 -14.24
N ASP A 98 -0.22 -5.01 -14.44
CA ASP A 98 -0.46 -3.85 -15.32
C ASP A 98 0.19 -2.54 -14.84
N VAL A 99 0.49 -2.42 -13.54
CA VAL A 99 1.21 -1.26 -12.98
C VAL A 99 2.72 -1.50 -12.83
N LEU A 100 3.20 -2.74 -12.97
CA LEU A 100 4.64 -3.05 -12.99
C LEU A 100 5.24 -2.97 -14.41
N LEU A 101 4.43 -3.27 -15.43
CA LEU A 101 4.86 -3.30 -16.83
C LEU A 101 4.71 -1.94 -17.54
N ALA A 102 4.19 -0.93 -16.84
CA ALA A 102 3.99 0.44 -17.32
C ALA A 102 5.03 1.38 -16.70
#